data_AF-A0A7C6QUR2-F1
#
_entry.id   AF-A0A7C6QUR2-F1
#
_cell.length_a   1.000
_cell.length_b   1.000
_cell.length_c   1.000
_cell.angle_alpha   90.00
_cell.angle_beta   90.00
_cell.angle_gamma   90.00
#
_symmetry.space_group_name_H-M   'P 1'
#
loop_
_entity.id
_entity.type
_entity.pdbx_description
1 polymer ?
#
loop_
_entity_poly.entity_id
_entity_poly.type
_entity_poly.pdbx_seq_one_letter_code
_entity_poly.pdbx_strand_id
1 'polypeptide(L)'
;MSAKKLGLLITIVISLLAFIFFLPVSFDSWVYGKNFKELIAKEYSYRMGEIFVYSHPEYQKLVSYNFNNYTPNLTELTRNMEWRSRLITTKASITFNNEQYIVIFQGTRFWIKKYWWEVKEIVRK
;
A
#
# COMPACT_ATOMS: atom_id res chain seq x y z
N MET A 1 0.95 28.82 -32.50
CA MET A 1 -0.07 28.78 -31.41
C MET A 1 0.07 30.07 -30.62
N SER A 2 -1.02 30.80 -30.31
CA SER A 2 -0.92 32.06 -29.55
C SER A 2 -0.60 31.80 -28.08
N ALA A 3 0.06 32.74 -27.38
CA ALA A 3 0.38 32.61 -25.96
C ALA A 3 -0.86 32.30 -25.09
N LYS A 4 -2.03 32.84 -25.46
CA LYS A 4 -3.32 32.54 -24.82
C LYS A 4 -3.73 31.07 -24.96
N LYS A 5 -3.53 30.48 -26.15
CA LYS A 5 -3.81 29.05 -26.42
C LYS A 5 -2.84 28.13 -25.66
N LEU A 6 -1.56 28.53 -25.57
CA LEU A 6 -0.57 27.80 -24.79
C LEU A 6 -0.88 27.83 -23.29
N GLY A 7 -1.23 29.01 -22.74
CA GLY A 7 -1.61 29.16 -21.34
C GLY A 7 -2.83 28.33 -20.97
N LEU A 8 -3.87 28.33 -21.81
CA LEU A 8 -5.06 27.51 -21.60
C LEU A 8 -4.72 26.01 -21.60
N LEU A 9 -3.89 25.55 -22.54
CA LEU A 9 -3.45 24.15 -22.61
C LEU A 9 -2.73 23.73 -21.32
N ILE A 10 -1.79 24.55 -20.84
CA ILE A 10 -1.05 24.29 -19.60
C ILE A 10 -2.01 24.17 -18.42
N THR A 11 -2.97 25.08 -18.29
CA THR A 11 -3.96 25.05 -17.19
C THR A 11 -4.80 23.77 -17.23
N ILE A 12 -5.24 23.33 -18.42
CA ILE A 12 -6.00 22.08 -18.58
C ILE A 12 -5.16 20.89 -18.14
N VAL A 13 -3.89 20.81 -18.57
CA VAL A 13 -2.98 19.70 -18.23
C VAL A 13 -2.73 19.66 -16.72
N ILE A 14 -2.42 20.80 -16.09
CA ILE A 14 -2.19 20.87 -14.64
C ILE A 14 -3.46 20.49 -13.86
N SER A 15 -4.63 20.96 -14.30
CA SER A 15 -5.91 20.64 -13.66
C SER A 15 -6.21 19.14 -13.74
N LEU A 16 -5.92 18.51 -14.90
CA LEU A 16 -6.10 17.07 -15.08
C LEU A 16 -5.13 16.26 -14.20
N LEU A 17 -3.86 16.68 -14.12
CA LEU A 17 -2.86 16.03 -13.26
C LEU A 17 -3.25 16.14 -11.78
N ALA A 18 -3.68 17.33 -11.34
CA ALA A 18 -4.16 17.55 -9.99
C ALA A 18 -5.37 16.66 -9.69
N PHE A 19 -6.34 16.61 -10.60
CA PHE A 19 -7.51 15.75 -10.47
C PHE A 19 -7.12 14.28 -10.27
N ILE A 20 -6.22 13.75 -11.11
CA ILE A 20 -5.74 12.35 -11.03
C ILE A 20 -5.06 12.06 -9.69
N PHE A 21 -4.27 13.02 -9.20
CA PHE A 21 -3.55 12.88 -7.93
C PHE A 21 -4.50 12.74 -6.73
N PHE A 22 -5.65 13.43 -6.76
CA PHE A 22 -6.65 13.37 -5.69
C PHE A 22 -7.68 12.23 -5.83
N LEU A 23 -7.60 11.41 -6.89
CA LEU A 23 -8.52 10.28 -7.05
C LEU A 23 -8.43 9.28 -5.89
N PRO A 24 -9.56 8.74 -5.43
CA PRO A 24 -9.61 7.75 -4.36
C PRO A 24 -9.14 6.37 -4.85
N VAL A 25 -8.84 5.47 -3.91
CA VAL A 25 -8.55 4.05 -4.18
C VAL A 25 -9.70 3.36 -4.91
N SER A 26 -10.95 3.79 -4.67
CA SER A 26 -12.11 3.24 -5.39
C SER A 26 -12.03 3.47 -6.90
N PHE A 27 -11.33 4.52 -7.37
CA PHE A 27 -11.05 4.69 -8.79
C PHE A 27 -10.15 3.57 -9.31
N ASP A 28 -9.05 3.27 -8.61
CA ASP A 28 -8.15 2.19 -8.99
C ASP A 28 -8.90 0.83 -8.96
N SER A 29 -9.69 0.56 -7.91
CA SER A 29 -10.51 -0.65 -7.83
C SER A 29 -11.52 -0.76 -8.96
N TRP A 30 -12.06 0.34 -9.45
CA TRP A 30 -12.97 0.34 -10.60
C TRP A 30 -12.23 0.02 -11.91
N VAL A 31 -11.06 0.63 -12.13
CA VAL A 31 -10.22 0.41 -13.32
C VAL A 31 -9.69 -1.04 -13.39
N TYR A 32 -9.28 -1.60 -12.25
CA TYR A 32 -8.67 -2.94 -12.18
C TYR A 32 -9.66 -4.06 -11.80
N GLY A 33 -10.91 -3.72 -11.50
CA GLY A 33 -12.01 -4.66 -11.31
C GLY A 33 -12.03 -5.41 -9.97
N LYS A 34 -12.83 -6.48 -9.93
CA LYS A 34 -13.22 -7.20 -8.69
C LYS A 34 -12.04 -7.82 -7.93
N ASN A 35 -10.95 -8.16 -8.62
CA ASN A 35 -9.78 -8.82 -8.01
C ASN A 35 -8.71 -7.82 -7.53
N PHE A 36 -9.06 -6.53 -7.41
CA PHE A 36 -8.10 -5.50 -7.07
C PHE A 36 -7.41 -5.74 -5.71
N LYS A 37 -8.16 -6.22 -4.71
CA LYS A 37 -7.60 -6.56 -3.39
C LYS A 37 -6.50 -7.62 -3.50
N GLU A 38 -6.74 -8.69 -4.26
CA GLU A 38 -5.75 -9.74 -4.49
C GLU A 38 -4.53 -9.23 -5.23
N LEU A 39 -4.74 -8.33 -6.20
CA LEU A 39 -3.65 -7.72 -6.95
C LEU A 39 -2.75 -6.87 -6.05
N ILE A 40 -3.33 -6.08 -5.14
CA ILE A 40 -2.57 -5.33 -4.13
C ILE A 40 -1.85 -6.26 -3.16
N ALA A 41 -2.54 -7.28 -2.64
CA ALA A 41 -1.92 -8.24 -1.73
C ALA A 41 -0.72 -8.94 -2.38
N LYS A 42 -0.83 -9.37 -3.65
CA LYS A 42 0.28 -9.99 -4.39
C LYS A 42 1.43 -9.03 -4.67
N GLU A 43 1.16 -7.77 -5.01
CA GLU A 43 2.20 -6.79 -5.36
C GLU A 43 2.95 -6.28 -4.11
N TYR A 44 2.30 -6.23 -2.95
CA TYR A 44 2.84 -5.56 -1.76
C TYR A 44 3.09 -6.47 -0.54
N SER A 45 2.66 -7.74 -0.52
CA SER A 45 2.86 -8.63 0.65
C SER A 45 4.34 -8.73 1.07
N TYR A 46 5.23 -8.89 0.10
CA TYR A 46 6.67 -8.93 0.33
C TYR A 46 7.19 -7.62 0.96
N ARG A 47 6.79 -6.48 0.39
CA ARG A 47 7.15 -5.15 0.91
C ARG A 47 6.58 -4.90 2.31
N MET A 48 5.40 -5.41 2.62
CA MET A 48 4.80 -5.29 3.96
C MET A 48 5.62 -6.07 4.99
N GLY A 49 6.12 -7.25 4.62
CA GLY A 49 7.08 -7.99 5.45
C GLY A 49 8.36 -7.19 5.71
N GLU A 50 8.91 -6.56 4.67
CA GLU A 50 10.07 -5.66 4.81
C GLU A 50 9.79 -4.49 5.75
N ILE A 51 8.68 -3.79 5.55
CA ILE A 51 8.30 -2.63 6.38
C ILE A 51 8.13 -3.06 7.84
N PHE A 52 7.56 -4.24 8.11
CA PHE A 52 7.47 -4.78 9.46
C PHE A 52 8.86 -4.97 10.09
N VAL A 53 9.80 -5.59 9.39
CA VAL A 53 11.18 -5.77 9.90
C VAL A 53 11.89 -4.44 10.11
N TYR A 54 11.77 -3.50 9.17
CA TYR A 54 12.40 -2.18 9.29
C TYR A 54 11.79 -1.32 10.40
N SER A 55 10.49 -1.50 10.69
CA SER A 55 9.81 -0.80 11.79
C SER A 55 10.25 -1.24 13.18
N HIS A 56 11.05 -2.32 13.29
CA HIS A 56 11.63 -2.81 14.54
C HIS A 56 13.16 -2.79 14.45
N PRO A 57 13.81 -1.72 14.95
CA PRO A 57 15.27 -1.57 14.90
C PRO A 57 16.06 -2.76 15.48
N GLU A 58 15.51 -3.42 16.50
CA GLU A 58 16.07 -4.63 17.11
C GLU A 58 16.17 -5.82 16.14
N TYR A 59 15.37 -5.83 15.07
CA TYR A 59 15.33 -6.90 14.08
C TYR A 59 16.09 -6.56 12.79
N GLN A 60 16.53 -5.31 12.61
CA GLN A 60 17.33 -4.87 11.46
C GLN A 60 18.69 -5.59 11.35
N LYS A 61 19.19 -6.19 12.44
CA LYS A 61 20.42 -6.99 12.45
C LYS A 61 20.22 -8.46 12.05
N LEU A 62 18.97 -8.94 11.95
CA LEU A 62 18.62 -10.32 11.57
C LEU A 62 18.44 -10.50 10.05
N VAL A 63 18.77 -9.49 9.24
CA VAL A 63 18.42 -9.36 7.80
C VAL A 63 19.20 -10.31 6.87
N SER A 64 19.84 -11.37 7.39
CA SER A 64 20.25 -12.53 6.59
C SER A 64 19.20 -13.64 6.52
N TYR A 65 18.08 -13.52 7.25
CA TYR A 65 17.08 -14.58 7.41
C TYR A 65 15.96 -14.53 6.38
N ASN A 66 15.93 -15.54 5.52
CA ASN A 66 14.79 -16.12 4.81
C ASN A 66 13.43 -15.40 4.97
N PHE A 67 13.07 -14.60 3.96
CA PHE A 67 11.84 -13.80 3.86
C PHE A 67 10.52 -14.59 3.94
N ASN A 68 10.57 -15.91 3.78
CA ASN A 68 9.38 -16.76 3.83
C ASN A 68 8.74 -16.82 5.22
N ASN A 69 9.48 -16.49 6.29
CA ASN A 69 8.96 -16.60 7.65
C ASN A 69 8.09 -15.41 8.08
N TYR A 70 8.22 -14.24 7.44
CA TYR A 70 7.51 -13.01 7.83
C TYR A 70 6.66 -12.41 6.71
N THR A 71 6.46 -13.14 5.60
CA THR A 71 5.53 -12.71 4.56
C THR A 71 4.10 -12.88 5.07
N PRO A 72 3.27 -11.82 5.13
CA PRO A 72 1.90 -11.95 5.59
C PRO A 72 1.07 -12.81 4.65
N ASN A 73 0.11 -13.57 5.19
CA ASN A 73 -0.75 -14.44 4.40
C ASN A 73 -1.61 -13.62 3.41
N LEU A 74 -1.54 -13.97 2.11
CA LEU A 74 -2.26 -13.27 1.04
C LEU A 74 -3.79 -13.28 1.22
N THR A 75 -4.35 -14.40 1.68
CA THR A 75 -5.78 -14.54 1.91
C THR A 75 -6.23 -13.65 3.06
N GLU A 76 -5.44 -13.58 4.14
CA GLU A 76 -5.71 -12.70 5.29
C GLU A 76 -5.63 -11.23 4.88
N LEU A 77 -4.57 -10.83 4.17
CA LEU A 77 -4.39 -9.47 3.65
C LEU A 77 -5.57 -9.06 2.77
N THR A 78 -5.98 -9.93 1.84
CA THR A 78 -7.08 -9.67 0.89
C THR A 78 -8.41 -9.52 1.63
N ARG A 79 -8.70 -10.44 2.56
CA ARG A 79 -9.96 -10.43 3.32
C ARG A 79 -10.11 -9.19 4.18
N ASN A 80 -9.03 -8.76 4.84
CA ASN A 80 -9.04 -7.66 5.78
C ASN A 80 -8.77 -6.30 5.11
N MET A 81 -8.62 -6.26 3.78
CA MET A 81 -8.32 -5.02 3.07
C MET A 81 -9.56 -4.14 2.96
N GLU A 82 -9.44 -2.93 3.45
CA GLU A 82 -10.44 -1.87 3.36
C GLU A 82 -9.81 -0.62 2.75
N TRP A 83 -10.63 0.26 2.20
CA TRP A 83 -10.15 1.54 1.70
C TRP A 83 -11.13 2.66 1.97
N ARG A 84 -10.57 3.85 2.21
CA ARG A 84 -11.32 5.10 2.37
C ARG A 84 -10.54 6.23 1.72
N SER A 85 -11.19 6.93 0.79
CA SER A 85 -10.53 7.98 0.01
C SER A 85 -9.22 7.46 -0.61
N ARG A 86 -8.07 8.04 -0.25
CA ARG A 86 -6.73 7.67 -0.75
C ARG A 86 -6.01 6.61 0.10
N LEU A 87 -6.65 6.08 1.14
CA LEU A 87 -6.03 5.13 2.08
C LEU A 87 -6.52 3.71 1.82
N ILE A 88 -5.59 2.76 1.89
CA ILE A 88 -5.84 1.32 2.03
C ILE A 88 -5.39 0.93 3.44
N THR A 89 -6.20 0.18 4.15
CA THR A 89 -5.82 -0.42 5.43
C THR A 89 -6.00 -1.91 5.34
N THR A 90 -5.05 -2.67 5.89
CA THR A 90 -5.20 -4.12 6.01
C THR A 90 -4.51 -4.60 7.28
N LYS A 91 -5.01 -5.71 7.81
CA LYS A 91 -4.49 -6.37 8.99
C LYS A 91 -3.98 -7.75 8.59
N ALA A 92 -2.80 -8.12 9.06
CA ALA A 92 -2.29 -9.46 8.88
C ALA A 92 -1.55 -9.96 10.11
N SER A 93 -1.53 -11.28 10.26
CA SER A 93 -0.75 -11.97 11.26
C SER A 93 0.64 -12.29 10.68
N ILE A 94 1.69 -11.94 11.42
CA ILE A 94 3.08 -12.23 11.07
C ILE A 94 3.70 -13.04 12.19
N THR A 95 4.31 -14.17 11.84
CA THR A 95 5.08 -14.97 12.80
C THR A 95 6.55 -14.60 12.65
N PHE A 96 7.22 -14.22 13.73
CA PHE A 96 8.64 -13.88 13.71
C PHE A 96 9.29 -14.34 15.00
N ASN A 97 10.42 -15.03 14.92
CA ASN A 97 11.12 -15.61 16.09
C ASN A 97 10.21 -16.40 17.05
N ASN A 98 9.30 -17.23 16.49
CA ASN A 98 8.30 -18.00 17.23
C ASN A 98 7.26 -17.17 18.01
N GLU A 99 7.22 -15.85 17.79
CA GLU A 99 6.21 -14.96 18.32
C GLU A 99 5.21 -14.56 17.23
N GLN A 100 3.95 -14.37 17.60
CA GLN A 100 2.91 -13.93 16.68
C GLN A 100 2.60 -12.45 16.89
N TYR A 101 2.56 -11.72 15.78
CA TYR A 101 2.24 -10.30 15.74
C TYR A 101 0.99 -10.10 14.89
N ILE A 102 0.09 -9.24 15.35
CA ILE A 102 -0.94 -8.64 14.52
C ILE A 102 -0.39 -7.29 14.07
N VAL A 103 -0.29 -7.09 12.76
CA VAL A 103 0.22 -5.84 12.19
C VAL A 103 -0.87 -5.19 11.35
N ILE A 104 -1.10 -3.90 11.60
CA ILE A 104 -1.99 -3.06 10.81
C ILE A 104 -1.13 -2.23 9.86
N PHE A 105 -1.31 -2.48 8.57
CA PHE A 105 -0.64 -1.75 7.50
C PHE A 105 -1.56 -0.66 6.92
N GLN A 106 -0.98 0.49 6.60
CA GLN A 106 -1.66 1.58 5.92
C GLN A 106 -0.92 1.92 4.62
N GLY A 107 -1.65 1.94 3.51
CA GLY A 107 -1.17 2.27 2.18
C GLY A 107 -1.78 3.60 1.72
N THR A 108 -0.96 4.62 1.52
CA THR A 108 -1.40 5.92 0.98
C THR A 108 -1.17 5.98 -0.51
N ARG A 109 -2.23 6.17 -1.29
CA ARG A 109 -2.17 6.30 -2.75
C ARG A 109 -1.43 7.59 -3.14
N PHE A 110 -0.31 7.48 -3.83
CA PHE A 110 0.42 8.63 -4.39
C PHE A 110 0.31 8.71 -5.92
N TRP A 111 -0.03 7.61 -6.58
CA TRP A 111 -0.33 7.55 -8.02
C TRP A 111 -1.34 6.43 -8.31
N ILE A 112 -1.85 6.39 -9.54
CA ILE A 112 -2.73 5.31 -10.00
C ILE A 112 -2.05 3.96 -9.72
N LYS A 113 -2.70 3.11 -8.92
CA LYS A 113 -2.21 1.79 -8.52
C LYS A 113 -0.89 1.78 -7.73
N LYS A 114 -0.44 2.92 -7.22
CA LYS A 114 0.83 3.02 -6.46
C LYS A 114 0.61 3.61 -5.08
N TYR A 115 1.13 2.89 -4.09
CA TYR A 115 0.86 3.12 -2.68
C TYR A 115 2.16 3.17 -1.89
N TRP A 116 2.24 4.16 -1.00
CA TRP A 116 3.24 4.24 0.04
C TRP A 116 2.73 3.50 1.26
N TRP A 117 3.43 2.46 1.70
CA TRP A 117 3.00 1.62 2.81
C TRP A 117 3.79 1.91 4.07
N GLU A 118 3.11 1.83 5.20
CA GLU A 118 3.70 1.97 6.54
C GLU A 118 3.00 1.03 7.53
N VAL A 119 3.68 0.75 8.64
CA VAL A 119 3.07 0.09 9.79
C VAL A 119 2.40 1.15 10.65
N LYS A 120 1.11 0.99 10.89
CA LYS A 120 0.31 1.89 11.72
C LYS A 120 0.26 1.44 13.17
N GLU A 121 0.16 0.13 13.38
CA GLU A 121 0.05 -0.48 14.70
C GLU A 121 0.59 -1.91 14.67
N ILE A 122 1.22 -2.32 15.78
CA ILE A 122 1.69 -3.68 16.02
C ILE A 122 1.16 -4.11 17.38
N VAL A 123 0.49 -5.25 17.42
CA VAL A 123 0.00 -5.88 18.64
C VAL A 123 0.63 -7.26 18.76
N ARG A 124 1.42 -7.46 19.82
CA ARG A 124 1.96 -8.77 20.17
C ARG A 124 0.85 -9.64 20.74
N LYS A 125 0.71 -10.87 20.23
CA LYS A 125 -0.20 -11.88 20.79
C LYS A 125 0.43 -12.62 21.96
#